data_AF-A0A920R365-F1
#
_entry.id   AF-A0A920R365-F1
#
_cell.length_a   1.000
_cell.length_b   1.000
_cell.length_c   1.000
_cell.angle_alpha   90.00
_cell.angle_beta   90.00
_cell.angle_gamma   90.00
#
_symmetry.space_group_name_H-M   'P 1'
#
loop_
_entity.id
_entity.type
_entity.pdbx_description
1 polymer ?
#
loop_
_entity_poly.entity_id
_entity_poly.type
_entity_poly.pdbx_seq_one_letter_code
_entity_poly.pdbx_strand_id
1 'polypeptide(L)'
;MIYRETGQFKPSYKSDTAVFPIAQDRWVVIFFVAILALVVPFFGTEYLFQAILIPVLIYSVAAIGLNILTGYCGQLSLGTGGFMAVGAVACYKLSTAFPEMNLVVVLMMSGLITAGVGLIFGIPSLRIKGFYLAVATLAAQFFLNWLFNKMRGSKTILPRVR
;
A
#
# COMPACT_ATOMS: atom_id res chain seq x y z
N MET A 1 -32.45 1.72 -7.70
CA MET A 1 -31.83 1.72 -9.04
C MET A 1 -32.14 3.06 -9.68
N ILE A 2 -31.15 3.95 -9.76
CA ILE A 2 -31.33 5.37 -10.15
C ILE A 2 -31.39 5.53 -11.68
N TYR A 3 -30.97 4.53 -12.45
CA TYR A 3 -30.95 4.56 -13.92
C TYR A 3 -31.64 3.33 -14.53
N ARG A 4 -32.18 3.48 -15.73
CA ARG A 4 -32.70 2.38 -16.56
C ARG A 4 -31.53 1.68 -17.26
N GLU A 5 -31.36 0.38 -17.02
CA GLU A 5 -30.34 -0.43 -17.71
C GLU A 5 -30.79 -0.87 -19.12
N THR A 6 -32.07 -0.71 -19.45
CA THR A 6 -32.62 -1.04 -20.77
C THR A 6 -32.06 -0.12 -21.85
N GLY A 7 -31.31 -0.71 -22.80
CA GLY A 7 -30.68 -0.01 -23.93
C GLY A 7 -29.15 0.00 -23.92
N GLN A 8 -28.50 -0.44 -22.83
CA GLN A 8 -27.04 -0.63 -22.79
C GLN A 8 -26.68 -2.09 -23.06
N PHE A 9 -26.63 -2.44 -24.34
CA PHE A 9 -26.23 -3.79 -24.75
C PHE A 9 -24.74 -4.01 -24.46
N LYS A 10 -24.41 -5.18 -23.91
CA LYS A 10 -23.04 -5.65 -23.70
C LYS A 10 -22.67 -6.67 -24.80
N PRO A 11 -22.12 -6.23 -25.95
CA PRO A 11 -21.92 -7.11 -27.10
C PRO A 11 -20.73 -8.08 -26.97
N SER A 12 -19.90 -7.96 -25.92
CA SER A 12 -18.68 -8.76 -25.75
C SER A 12 -18.47 -9.23 -24.32
N TYR A 13 -17.85 -10.40 -24.13
CA TYR A 13 -17.50 -10.93 -22.82
C TYR A 13 -16.60 -9.98 -22.01
N LYS A 14 -15.74 -9.21 -22.69
CA LYS A 14 -14.91 -8.14 -22.08
C LYS A 14 -15.74 -6.96 -21.55
N SER A 15 -16.88 -6.66 -22.18
CA SER A 15 -17.80 -5.62 -21.70
C SER A 15 -18.65 -6.07 -20.52
N ASP A 16 -18.81 -7.39 -20.33
CA ASP A 16 -19.54 -7.95 -19.18
C ASP A 16 -18.66 -8.09 -17.93
N THR A 17 -17.36 -8.25 -18.11
CA THR A 17 -16.35 -8.29 -17.03
C THR A 17 -15.84 -6.91 -16.61
N ALA A 18 -16.39 -5.82 -17.17
CA ALA A 18 -15.96 -4.47 -16.84
C ALA A 18 -16.36 -4.08 -15.41
N VAL A 19 -15.44 -3.42 -14.69
CA VAL A 19 -15.66 -2.96 -13.29
C VAL A 19 -16.87 -2.03 -13.17
N PHE A 20 -17.12 -1.21 -14.19
CA PHE A 20 -18.31 -0.35 -14.29
C PHE A 20 -19.04 -0.68 -15.61
N PRO A 21 -20.03 -1.60 -15.58
CA PRO A 21 -20.75 -2.01 -16.79
C PRO A 21 -21.70 -0.91 -17.31
N ILE A 22 -22.12 0.01 -16.44
CA ILE A 22 -22.99 1.13 -16.78
C ILE A 22 -22.13 2.34 -17.15
N ALA A 23 -22.36 2.92 -18.34
CA ALA A 23 -21.56 4.05 -18.82
C ALA A 23 -21.70 5.28 -17.90
N GLN A 24 -22.90 5.53 -17.38
CA GLN A 24 -23.21 6.65 -16.48
C GLN A 24 -22.44 6.54 -15.17
N ASP A 25 -22.44 5.38 -14.52
CA ASP A 25 -21.71 5.17 -13.27
C ASP A 25 -20.20 5.38 -13.47
N ARG A 26 -19.65 4.92 -14.60
CA ARG A 26 -18.25 5.17 -14.95
C ARG A 26 -17.95 6.67 -15.04
N TRP A 27 -18.79 7.45 -15.72
CA TRP A 27 -18.60 8.90 -15.84
C TRP A 27 -18.78 9.62 -14.51
N VAL A 28 -19.74 9.20 -13.67
CA VAL A 28 -19.93 9.76 -12.33
C VAL A 28 -18.71 9.52 -11.45
N VAL A 29 -18.17 8.31 -11.44
CA VAL A 29 -16.95 7.98 -10.68
C VAL A 29 -15.75 8.78 -11.18
N ILE A 30 -15.54 8.86 -12.50
CA ILE A 30 -14.45 9.65 -13.08
C ILE A 30 -14.59 11.13 -12.71
N PHE A 31 -15.79 11.68 -12.83
CA PHE A 31 -16.07 13.07 -12.50
C PHE A 31 -15.83 13.35 -11.01
N PHE A 32 -16.29 12.46 -10.14
CA PHE A 32 -16.08 12.56 -8.69
C PHE A 32 -14.60 12.51 -8.32
N VAL A 33 -13.83 11.59 -8.91
CA VAL A 33 -12.37 11.50 -8.71
C VAL A 33 -11.66 12.75 -9.25
N ALA A 34 -12.06 13.25 -10.41
CA ALA A 34 -11.49 14.47 -10.99
C ALA A 34 -11.76 15.71 -10.13
N ILE A 35 -12.97 15.85 -9.60
CA ILE A 35 -13.31 16.90 -8.63
C ILE A 35 -12.45 16.78 -7.38
N LEU A 36 -12.34 15.58 -6.79
CA LEU A 36 -11.48 15.38 -5.63
C LEU A 36 -10.03 15.76 -5.94
N ALA A 37 -9.50 15.34 -7.08
CA ALA A 37 -8.14 15.66 -7.50
C ALA A 37 -7.91 17.16 -7.73
N LEU A 38 -8.94 17.93 -8.09
CA LEU A 38 -8.85 19.38 -8.35
C LEU A 38 -9.24 20.25 -7.16
N VAL A 39 -10.14 19.82 -6.28
CA VAL A 39 -10.62 20.65 -5.16
C VAL A 39 -9.75 20.44 -3.93
N VAL A 40 -9.36 19.19 -3.65
CA VAL A 40 -8.57 18.86 -2.46
C VAL A 40 -7.21 19.58 -2.41
N PRO A 41 -6.40 19.69 -3.48
CA PRO A 41 -5.11 20.38 -3.40
C PRO A 41 -5.22 21.89 -3.15
N PHE A 42 -6.32 22.54 -3.57
CA PHE A 42 -6.47 23.99 -3.46
C PHE A 42 -7.22 24.43 -2.19
N PHE A 43 -8.08 23.56 -1.64
CA PHE A 43 -8.91 23.87 -0.47
C PHE A 43 -8.60 23.02 0.76
N GLY A 44 -7.65 22.08 0.67
CA GLY A 44 -7.27 21.21 1.77
C GLY A 44 -6.50 21.95 2.86
N THR A 45 -6.82 21.65 4.12
CA THR A 45 -6.02 22.08 5.27
C THR A 45 -4.88 21.09 5.53
N GLU A 46 -3.82 21.52 6.20
CA GLU A 46 -2.69 20.63 6.57
C GLU A 46 -3.16 19.36 7.30
N TYR A 47 -4.17 19.50 8.17
CA TYR A 47 -4.80 18.37 8.86
C TYR A 47 -5.44 17.37 7.88
N LEU A 48 -6.18 17.86 6.87
CA LEU A 48 -6.79 17.01 5.86
C LEU A 48 -5.73 16.21 5.10
N PHE A 49 -4.60 16.84 4.75
CA PHE A 49 -3.51 16.15 4.07
C PHE A 49 -2.82 15.10 4.94
N GLN A 50 -2.35 15.49 6.12
CA GLN A 50 -1.54 14.61 6.97
C GLN A 50 -2.35 13.52 7.68
N ALA A 51 -3.54 13.83 8.18
CA ALA A 51 -4.33 12.90 8.99
C ALA A 51 -5.24 12.00 8.14
N ILE A 52 -5.64 12.46 6.95
CA ILE A 52 -6.67 11.77 6.15
C ILE A 52 -6.11 11.37 4.78
N LEU A 53 -5.72 12.32 3.94
CA LEU A 53 -5.45 12.04 2.53
C LEU A 53 -4.22 11.14 2.35
N ILE A 54 -3.11 11.47 3.00
CA ILE A 54 -1.87 10.68 2.90
C ILE A 54 -2.07 9.25 3.44
N PRO A 55 -2.61 9.04 4.66
CA PRO A 55 -2.89 7.69 5.16
C PRO A 55 -3.86 6.91 4.28
N VAL A 56 -4.93 7.54 3.78
CA VAL A 56 -5.89 6.87 2.87
C VAL A 56 -5.21 6.42 1.58
N LEU A 57 -4.33 7.23 1.00
CA LEU A 57 -3.57 6.85 -0.19
C LEU A 57 -2.58 5.71 0.09
N ILE A 58 -1.90 5.72 1.23
CA ILE A 58 -0.99 4.65 1.62
C ILE A 58 -1.76 3.35 1.86
N TYR A 59 -2.85 3.40 2.62
CA TYR A 59 -3.67 2.22 2.93
C TYR A 59 -4.43 1.70 1.71
N SER A 60 -4.79 2.55 0.74
CA SER A 60 -5.43 2.07 -0.50
C SER A 60 -4.47 1.23 -1.33
N VAL A 61 -3.22 1.68 -1.50
CA VAL A 61 -2.18 0.89 -2.18
C VAL A 61 -1.89 -0.41 -1.41
N ALA A 62 -1.81 -0.35 -0.07
CA ALA A 62 -1.64 -1.54 0.76
C ALA A 62 -2.82 -2.52 0.65
N ALA A 63 -4.05 -2.00 0.59
CA ALA A 63 -5.27 -2.80 0.44
C ALA A 63 -5.35 -3.46 -0.94
N ILE A 64 -4.91 -2.78 -2.01
CA ILE A 64 -4.80 -3.37 -3.35
C ILE A 64 -3.79 -4.51 -3.34
N GLY A 65 -2.61 -4.30 -2.76
CA GLY A 65 -1.61 -5.36 -2.61
C GLY A 65 -2.13 -6.57 -1.81
N LEU A 66 -2.86 -6.30 -0.73
CA LEU A 66 -3.51 -7.34 0.07
C LEU A 66 -4.61 -8.06 -0.72
N ASN A 67 -5.41 -7.34 -1.51
CA ASN A 67 -6.47 -7.92 -2.34
C ASN A 67 -5.90 -8.86 -3.41
N ILE A 68 -4.72 -8.57 -3.96
CA ILE A 68 -4.03 -9.48 -4.87
C ILE A 68 -3.72 -10.81 -4.17
N LEU A 69 -3.20 -10.75 -2.94
CA LEU A 69 -2.86 -11.94 -2.17
C LEU A 69 -4.10 -12.73 -1.71
N THR A 70 -5.09 -12.06 -1.13
CA THR A 70 -6.26 -12.72 -0.54
C THR A 70 -7.30 -13.10 -1.59
N GLY A 71 -7.51 -12.25 -2.59
CA GLY A 71 -8.51 -12.43 -3.64
C GLY A 71 -8.06 -13.38 -4.74
N TYR A 72 -6.87 -13.15 -5.33
CA TYR A 72 -6.41 -13.95 -6.47
C TYR A 72 -5.61 -15.19 -6.06
N CYS A 73 -4.74 -15.08 -5.06
CA CYS A 73 -3.91 -16.20 -4.60
C CYS A 73 -4.58 -17.04 -3.48
N GLY A 74 -5.66 -16.55 -2.86
CA GLY A 74 -6.32 -17.21 -1.73
C GLY A 74 -5.47 -17.27 -0.45
N GLN A 75 -4.45 -16.41 -0.33
CA GLN A 75 -3.50 -16.40 0.79
C GLN A 75 -3.82 -15.28 1.78
N LEU A 76 -3.98 -15.64 3.05
CA LEU A 76 -4.14 -14.65 4.12
C LEU A 76 -2.78 -14.06 4.52
N SER A 77 -2.69 -12.73 4.52
CA SER A 77 -1.49 -11.98 4.93
C SER A 77 -1.84 -10.99 6.03
N LEU A 78 -1.17 -11.13 7.18
CA LEU A 78 -1.29 -10.24 8.35
C LEU A 78 -0.02 -9.40 8.58
N GLY A 79 0.96 -9.50 7.68
CA GLY A 79 2.28 -8.87 7.80
C GLY A 79 2.44 -7.55 7.04
N THR A 80 1.38 -7.04 6.42
CA THR A 80 1.41 -5.88 5.50
C THR A 80 2.00 -4.64 6.14
N GLY A 81 1.73 -4.39 7.43
CA GLY A 81 2.27 -3.24 8.15
C GLY A 81 3.79 -3.32 8.36
N GLY A 82 4.32 -4.52 8.59
CA GLY A 82 5.76 -4.75 8.72
C GLY A 82 6.53 -4.45 7.44
N PHE A 83 6.03 -4.94 6.30
CA PHE A 83 6.63 -4.65 4.99
C PHE A 83 6.50 -3.18 4.59
N MET A 84 5.39 -2.54 4.92
CA MET A 84 5.22 -1.08 4.73
C MET A 84 6.28 -0.30 5.51
N ALA A 85 6.58 -0.71 6.75
CA ALA A 85 7.62 -0.08 7.56
C ALA A 85 9.04 -0.29 6.98
N VAL A 86 9.34 -1.46 6.40
CA VAL A 86 10.62 -1.68 5.67
C VAL A 86 10.79 -0.67 4.53
N GLY A 87 9.75 -0.47 3.72
CA GLY A 87 9.79 0.49 2.62
C GLY A 87 9.96 1.93 3.08
N ALA A 88 9.23 2.33 4.13
CA ALA A 88 9.37 3.66 4.72
C ALA A 88 10.80 3.91 5.25
N VAL A 89 11.38 2.95 5.97
CA VAL A 89 12.74 3.06 6.51
C VAL A 89 13.79 3.06 5.39
N ALA A 90 13.61 2.23 4.36
CA ALA A 90 14.51 2.19 3.20
C ALA A 90 14.47 3.51 2.42
N CYS A 91 13.28 4.05 2.15
CA CYS A 91 13.08 5.33 1.48
C CYS A 91 13.72 6.47 2.28
N TYR A 92 13.46 6.54 3.59
CA TYR A 92 14.06 7.53 4.48
C TYR A 92 15.59 7.48 4.45
N LYS A 93 16.18 6.29 4.63
CA LYS A 93 17.64 6.12 4.61
C LYS A 93 18.24 6.53 3.27
N LEU A 94 17.64 6.11 2.16
CA LEU A 94 18.16 6.38 0.83
C LEU A 94 18.03 7.86 0.45
N SER A 95 16.92 8.50 0.83
CA SER A 95 16.73 9.95 0.66
C SER A 95 17.72 10.78 1.48
N THR A 96 18.06 10.35 2.69
CA THR A 96 19.07 11.05 3.52
C THR A 96 20.50 10.79 3.08
N ALA A 97 20.79 9.61 2.52
CA ALA A 97 22.13 9.24 2.06
C ALA A 97 22.50 9.90 0.73
N PHE A 98 21.52 10.10 -0.16
CA PHE A 98 21.72 10.70 -1.48
C PHE A 98 20.70 11.83 -1.72
N PRO A 99 20.96 13.05 -1.19
CA PRO A 99 20.03 14.19 -1.31
C PRO A 99 19.82 14.68 -2.74
N GLU A 100 20.83 14.49 -3.60
CA GLU A 100 20.84 14.90 -5.01
C GLU A 100 20.00 13.97 -5.92
N MET A 101 19.56 12.82 -5.41
CA MET A 101 18.90 11.80 -6.22
C MET A 101 17.39 12.08 -6.33
N ASN A 102 16.83 11.90 -7.54
CA ASN A 102 15.40 12.13 -7.78
C ASN A 102 14.54 11.24 -6.87
N LEU A 103 13.57 11.86 -6.18
CA LEU A 103 12.66 11.20 -5.25
C LEU A 103 11.91 10.01 -5.87
N VAL A 104 11.59 10.06 -7.17
CA VAL A 104 10.95 8.95 -7.88
C VAL A 104 11.86 7.72 -7.92
N VAL A 105 13.16 7.93 -8.16
CA VAL A 105 14.17 6.86 -8.20
C VAL A 105 14.38 6.29 -6.80
N VAL A 106 14.45 7.15 -5.78
CA VAL A 106 14.52 6.75 -4.37
C VAL A 106 13.33 5.86 -4.00
N LEU A 107 12.13 6.26 -4.40
CA LEU A 107 10.90 5.52 -4.14
C LEU A 107 10.91 4.15 -4.83
N MET A 108 11.27 4.07 -6.11
CA MET A 108 11.40 2.78 -6.81
C MET A 108 12.43 1.86 -6.15
N MET A 109 13.61 2.39 -5.82
CA MET A 109 14.67 1.63 -5.15
C MET A 109 14.22 1.12 -3.77
N SER A 110 13.52 1.94 -2.99
CA SER A 110 12.96 1.52 -1.70
C SER A 110 11.91 0.42 -1.85
N GLY A 111 11.10 0.47 -2.92
CA GLY A 111 10.14 -0.56 -3.28
C GLY A 111 10.84 -1.87 -3.64
N LEU A 112 11.91 -1.82 -4.42
CA LEU A 112 12.73 -2.99 -4.76
C LEU A 112 13.39 -3.63 -3.53
N ILE A 113 13.91 -2.81 -2.62
CA ILE A 113 14.48 -3.30 -1.35
C ILE A 113 13.39 -4.02 -0.54
N THR A 114 12.20 -3.43 -0.45
CA THR A 114 11.06 -4.03 0.27
C THR A 114 10.61 -5.33 -0.39
N ALA A 115 10.55 -5.37 -1.72
CA ALA A 115 10.24 -6.58 -2.47
C ALA A 115 11.28 -7.68 -2.24
N GLY A 116 12.57 -7.33 -2.19
CA GLY A 116 13.65 -8.26 -1.85
C GLY A 116 13.50 -8.85 -0.45
N VAL A 117 13.24 -8.01 0.55
CA VAL A 117 12.95 -8.47 1.93
C VAL A 117 11.70 -9.34 1.94
N GLY A 118 10.63 -8.92 1.25
CA GLY A 118 9.40 -9.69 1.10
C GLY A 118 9.64 -11.07 0.47
N LEU A 119 10.53 -11.18 -0.50
CA LEU A 119 10.89 -12.44 -1.15
C LEU A 119 11.65 -13.38 -0.19
N ILE A 120 12.57 -12.84 0.62
CA ILE A 120 13.31 -13.61 1.64
C ILE A 120 12.36 -14.23 2.66
N PHE A 121 11.35 -13.48 3.13
CA PHE A 121 10.33 -13.99 4.04
C PHE A 121 9.19 -14.77 3.33
N GLY A 122 8.99 -14.52 2.04
CA GLY A 122 7.95 -15.10 1.19
C GLY A 122 8.26 -16.54 0.76
N ILE A 123 9.49 -16.80 0.30
CA ILE A 123 9.91 -18.14 -0.14
C ILE A 123 9.66 -19.23 0.93
N PRO A 124 10.09 -19.06 2.20
CA PRO A 124 9.85 -20.09 3.22
C PRO A 124 8.38 -20.21 3.59
N SER A 125 7.61 -19.11 3.53
CA SER A 125 6.20 -19.10 3.90
C SER A 125 5.31 -19.79 2.87
N LEU A 126 5.66 -19.76 1.58
CA LEU A 126 4.98 -20.51 0.52
C LEU A 126 5.00 -22.05 0.71
N ARG A 127 5.90 -22.58 1.55
CA ARG A 127 5.96 -24.03 1.84
C ARG A 127 4.85 -24.51 2.80
N ILE A 128 4.10 -23.60 3.43
CA ILE A 128 3.11 -23.90 4.47
C ILE A 128 1.72 -23.42 4.01
N LYS A 129 0.67 -24.20 4.27
CA LYS A 129 -0.68 -23.96 3.70
C LYS A 129 -1.61 -23.21 4.65
N GLY A 130 -2.48 -22.39 4.06
CA GLY A 130 -3.67 -21.82 4.71
C GLY A 130 -3.35 -20.94 5.91
N PHE A 131 -3.87 -21.32 7.08
CA PHE A 131 -3.79 -20.52 8.31
C PHE A 131 -2.34 -20.35 8.83
N TYR A 132 -1.48 -21.35 8.61
CA TYR A 132 -0.08 -21.28 9.02
C TYR A 132 0.70 -20.20 8.25
N LEU A 133 0.32 -19.92 7.00
CA LEU A 133 0.89 -18.83 6.23
C LEU A 133 0.59 -17.47 6.88
N ALA A 134 -0.65 -17.27 7.33
CA ALA A 134 -1.05 -16.03 8.01
C ALA A 134 -0.23 -15.79 9.28
N VAL A 135 -0.04 -16.85 10.10
CA VAL A 135 0.79 -16.78 11.31
C VAL A 135 2.25 -16.47 10.97
N ALA A 136 2.79 -17.04 9.90
CA ALA A 136 4.15 -16.73 9.44
C ALA A 136 4.32 -15.25 9.07
N THR A 137 3.35 -14.66 8.36
CA THR A 137 3.39 -13.22 8.03
C THR A 137 3.24 -12.32 9.25
N LEU A 138 2.45 -12.73 10.24
CA LEU A 138 2.33 -12.04 11.52
C LEU A 138 3.67 -12.06 12.29
N ALA A 139 4.31 -13.23 12.35
CA ALA A 139 5.62 -13.40 12.97
C ALA A 139 6.68 -12.53 12.28
N ALA A 140 6.68 -12.48 10.95
CA ALA A 140 7.55 -11.60 10.17
C ALA A 140 7.35 -10.12 10.54
N GLN A 141 6.10 -9.66 10.68
CA GLN A 141 5.82 -8.29 11.09
C GLN A 141 6.34 -7.97 12.50
N PHE A 142 6.15 -8.86 13.48
CA PHE A 142 6.71 -8.68 14.82
C PHE A 142 8.24 -8.67 14.82
N PHE A 143 8.86 -9.55 14.03
CA PHE A 143 10.31 -9.56 13.85
C PHE A 143 10.83 -8.25 13.26
N LEU A 144 10.18 -7.73 12.21
CA LEU A 144 10.54 -6.46 11.59
C LEU A 144 10.38 -5.29 12.57
N ASN A 145 9.28 -5.24 13.34
CA ASN A 145 9.09 -4.25 14.39
C ASN A 145 10.18 -4.31 15.47
N TRP A 146 10.53 -5.52 15.91
CA TRP A 146 11.64 -5.72 16.85
C TRP A 146 12.98 -5.24 16.26
N LEU A 147 13.25 -5.58 14.99
CA LEU A 147 14.45 -5.18 14.28
C LEU A 147 14.59 -3.66 14.20
N PHE A 148 13.52 -2.94 13.84
CA PHE A 148 13.52 -1.48 13.81
C PHE A 148 13.73 -0.85 15.18
N ASN A 149 13.09 -1.39 16.21
CA ASN A 149 13.31 -0.94 17.59
C ASN A 149 14.75 -1.18 18.05
N LYS A 150 15.37 -2.30 17.67
CA LYS A 150 16.77 -2.58 17.98
C LYS A 150 17.73 -1.64 17.24
N MET A 151 17.48 -1.37 15.95
CA MET A 151 18.26 -0.41 15.17
C MET A 151 18.19 1.00 15.76
N ARG A 152 17.01 1.43 16.24
CA ARG A 152 16.84 2.70 16.96
C ARG A 152 17.59 2.71 18.29
N GLY A 153 17.48 1.63 19.06
CA GLY A 153 18.14 1.47 20.36
C GLY A 153 19.67 1.48 20.31
N SER A 154 20.28 1.15 19.17
CA SER A 154 21.74 1.18 19.00
C SER A 154 22.34 2.59 18.90
N LYS A 155 21.51 3.65 18.78
CA LYS A 155 21.95 5.07 18.87
C LYS A 155 21.76 5.67 20.27
N THR A 156 21.74 4.85 21.33
CA THR A 156 21.71 5.32 22.73
C THR A 156 23.11 5.66 23.24
N ILE A 157 23.77 6.63 22.59
CA ILE A 157 24.90 7.38 23.17
C ILE A 157 24.58 8.87 22.99
N LEU A 158 23.48 9.33 23.57
CA LEU A 158 23.32 10.72 23.97
C LEU A 158 22.59 10.73 25.32
N PRO A 159 23.09 11.52 26.29
CA PRO A 159 22.73 11.40 27.69
C PRO A 159 21.25 11.75 27.88
N ARG A 160 20.63 10.98 28.78
CA ARG A 160 19.31 11.26 29.34
C ARG A 160 19.37 12.59 30.08
N VAL A 161 18.98 13.68 29.42
CA VAL A 161 18.76 14.96 30.09
C VAL A 161 17.38 14.86 30.75
N ARG A 162 17.38 15.08 32.06
CA ARG A 162 16.20 15.21 32.93
C ARG A 162 15.25 16.29 32.43
#